data_AF-R8B988-F1
#
_entry.id   AF-R8B988-F1
#
_cell.length_a   1.000
_cell.length_b   1.000
_cell.length_c   1.000
_cell.angle_alpha   90.00
_cell.angle_beta   90.00
_cell.angle_gamma   90.00
#
_symmetry.space_group_name_H-M   'P 1'
#
loop_
_entity.id
_entity.type
_entity.pdbx_description
1 polymer ?
#
loop_
_entity_poly.entity_id
_entity_poly.type
_entity_poly.pdbx_seq_one_letter_code
_entity_poly.pdbx_strand_id
1 'polypeptide(L)'
;MAVGSEPILSIPIIDFGPLRNGHPEDAAAVGKAVYEAFRDVGFAYLINHGIPQQVVNEAFQWSAKFFALPQAIKDKAPHPPYGWWHRGYSGIGREKVVQMVFDQASIGELRKIPDFKESFELGREDDEKTANIWLPEDDLPGFRQFFNKFYEQGYALELELLRAIAIGMGFDEKYLWEYHTKKDNQVRLLHYPPVEEELLRGG
;
A
#
# COMPACT_ATOMS: atom_id res chain seq x y z
N MET A 1 2.62 -33.21 -30.27
CA MET A 1 2.34 -33.15 -28.83
C MET A 1 1.96 -31.71 -28.51
N ALA A 2 0.73 -31.49 -28.08
CA ALA A 2 0.22 -30.15 -27.80
C ALA A 2 0.95 -29.58 -26.59
N VAL A 3 1.59 -28.42 -26.76
CA VAL A 3 2.02 -27.60 -25.64
C VAL A 3 0.73 -27.13 -24.97
N GLY A 4 0.38 -27.73 -23.83
CA GLY A 4 -0.74 -27.26 -23.03
C GLY A 4 -0.48 -25.81 -22.67
N SER A 5 -1.32 -24.90 -23.16
CA SER A 5 -1.32 -23.52 -22.71
C SER A 5 -1.57 -23.54 -21.20
N GLU A 6 -0.57 -23.18 -20.41
CA GLU A 6 -0.81 -22.88 -19.00
C GLU A 6 -1.95 -21.84 -18.93
N PRO A 7 -2.94 -22.02 -18.05
CA PRO A 7 -4.00 -21.04 -17.91
C PRO A 7 -3.36 -19.72 -17.50
N ILE A 8 -3.46 -18.71 -18.37
CA ILE A 8 -3.08 -17.34 -18.04
C ILE A 8 -3.98 -16.92 -16.89
N LEU A 9 -3.41 -16.84 -15.68
CA LEU A 9 -4.09 -16.28 -14.51
C LEU A 9 -4.36 -14.80 -14.80
N SER A 10 -5.53 -14.50 -15.34
CA SER A 10 -5.94 -13.12 -15.64
C SER A 10 -6.47 -12.48 -14.37
N ILE A 11 -5.88 -11.35 -13.96
CA ILE A 11 -6.39 -10.57 -12.84
C ILE A 11 -7.68 -9.84 -13.29
N PRO A 12 -8.82 -10.05 -12.62
CA PRO A 12 -10.09 -9.44 -13.01
C PRO A 12 -10.07 -7.91 -12.79
N ILE A 13 -10.76 -7.19 -13.67
CA ILE A 13 -11.05 -5.77 -13.52
C ILE A 13 -12.51 -5.62 -13.07
N ILE A 14 -12.73 -4.99 -11.93
CA ILE A 14 -14.04 -4.84 -11.30
C ILE A 14 -14.43 -3.36 -11.28
N ASP A 15 -15.60 -3.05 -11.83
CA ASP A 15 -16.20 -1.72 -11.70
C ASP A 15 -16.85 -1.57 -10.32
N PHE A 16 -16.29 -0.68 -9.50
CA PHE A 16 -16.76 -0.39 -8.14
C PHE A 16 -17.84 0.70 -8.08
N GLY A 17 -18.15 1.35 -9.21
CA GLY A 17 -19.16 2.40 -9.28
C GLY A 17 -20.53 1.94 -8.75
N PRO A 18 -21.07 0.79 -9.21
CA PRO A 18 -22.41 0.35 -8.83
C PRO A 18 -22.60 0.10 -7.33
N LEU A 19 -21.54 -0.23 -6.59
CA LEU A 19 -21.60 -0.45 -5.14
C LEU A 19 -22.15 0.76 -4.37
N ARG A 20 -21.99 1.97 -4.94
CA ARG A 20 -22.35 3.26 -4.36
C ARG A 20 -23.72 3.79 -4.83
N ASN A 21 -24.41 3.09 -5.71
CA ASN A 21 -25.69 3.54 -6.28
C ASN A 21 -26.87 3.44 -5.29
N GLY A 22 -26.70 2.71 -4.18
CA GLY A 22 -27.76 2.48 -3.19
C GLY A 22 -28.73 1.35 -3.55
N HIS A 23 -28.50 0.67 -4.68
CA HIS A 23 -29.27 -0.50 -5.13
C HIS A 23 -28.68 -1.80 -4.55
N PRO A 24 -29.45 -2.59 -3.77
CA PRO A 24 -28.95 -3.85 -3.19
C PRO A 24 -28.46 -4.87 -4.22
N GLU A 25 -29.09 -4.92 -5.39
CA GLU A 25 -28.72 -5.79 -6.51
C GLU A 25 -27.35 -5.43 -7.11
N ASP A 26 -27.06 -4.13 -7.24
CA ASP A 26 -25.76 -3.64 -7.71
C ASP A 26 -24.67 -4.00 -6.70
N ALA A 27 -24.94 -3.77 -5.41
CA ALA A 27 -24.01 -4.11 -4.34
C ALA A 27 -23.75 -5.62 -4.25
N ALA A 28 -24.78 -6.45 -4.46
CA ALA A 28 -24.65 -7.91 -4.51
C ALA A 28 -23.83 -8.39 -5.71
N ALA A 29 -24.03 -7.78 -6.89
CA ALA A 29 -23.26 -8.10 -8.09
C ALA A 29 -21.77 -7.74 -7.92
N VAL A 30 -21.47 -6.55 -7.42
CA VAL A 30 -20.09 -6.12 -7.13
C VAL A 30 -19.46 -7.00 -6.05
N GLY A 31 -20.19 -7.24 -4.95
CA GLY A 31 -19.70 -8.09 -3.86
C GLY A 31 -19.36 -9.51 -4.32
N LYS A 32 -20.21 -10.12 -5.15
CA LYS A 32 -19.94 -11.41 -5.77
C LYS A 32 -18.65 -11.39 -6.60
N ALA A 33 -18.48 -10.40 -7.48
CA ALA A 33 -17.29 -10.29 -8.33
C ALA A 33 -16.00 -10.13 -7.50
N VAL A 34 -16.05 -9.32 -6.42
CA VAL A 34 -14.94 -9.13 -5.49
C VAL A 34 -14.60 -10.43 -4.76
N TYR A 35 -15.60 -11.13 -4.24
CA TYR A 35 -15.40 -12.40 -3.55
C TYR A 35 -14.80 -13.46 -4.47
N GLU A 36 -15.30 -13.60 -5.70
CA GLU A 36 -14.75 -14.56 -6.68
C GLU A 36 -13.30 -14.23 -7.04
N ALA A 37 -12.98 -12.94 -7.27
CA ALA A 37 -11.62 -12.51 -7.56
C ALA A 37 -10.64 -12.85 -6.43
N PHE A 38 -11.00 -12.56 -5.18
CA PHE A 38 -10.13 -12.85 -4.03
C PHE A 38 -10.06 -14.35 -3.69
N ARG A 39 -11.12 -15.11 -3.91
CA ARG A 39 -11.13 -16.56 -3.70
C ARG A 39 -10.27 -17.30 -4.74
N ASP A 40 -10.37 -16.91 -6.01
CA ASP A 40 -9.82 -17.68 -7.12
C ASP A 40 -8.42 -17.22 -7.55
N VAL A 41 -8.17 -15.90 -7.53
CA VAL A 41 -6.90 -15.28 -7.98
C VAL A 41 -6.13 -14.67 -6.80
N GLY A 42 -6.85 -14.15 -5.79
CA GLY A 42 -6.27 -13.39 -4.68
C GLY A 42 -5.99 -11.92 -5.02
N PHE A 43 -6.27 -11.48 -6.26
CA PHE A 43 -6.01 -10.13 -6.76
C PHE A 43 -7.15 -9.63 -7.64
N ALA A 44 -7.33 -8.31 -7.68
CA ALA A 44 -8.25 -7.62 -8.59
C ALA A 44 -7.72 -6.21 -8.91
N TYR A 45 -8.09 -5.68 -10.09
CA TYR A 45 -8.03 -4.25 -10.37
C TYR A 45 -9.41 -3.64 -10.12
N LEU A 46 -9.46 -2.51 -9.40
CA LEU A 46 -10.71 -1.78 -9.19
C LEU A 46 -10.70 -0.53 -10.08
N ILE A 47 -11.81 -0.27 -10.78
CA ILE A 47 -12.08 1.00 -11.47
C ILE A 47 -13.28 1.68 -10.83
N ASN A 48 -13.43 3.00 -11.03
CA ASN A 48 -14.51 3.79 -10.42
C ASN A 48 -14.62 3.60 -8.89
N HIS A 49 -13.47 3.40 -8.23
CA HIS A 49 -13.36 3.15 -6.79
C HIS A 49 -13.52 4.42 -5.94
N GLY A 50 -13.95 5.55 -6.50
CA GLY A 50 -14.30 6.75 -5.73
C GLY A 50 -13.14 7.67 -5.33
N ILE A 51 -11.87 7.26 -5.43
CA ILE A 51 -10.73 8.18 -5.26
C ILE A 51 -10.50 8.91 -6.59
N PRO A 52 -10.60 10.25 -6.65
CA PRO A 52 -10.40 10.99 -7.88
C PRO A 52 -8.97 10.82 -8.42
N GLN A 53 -8.84 10.69 -9.75
CA GLN A 53 -7.52 10.55 -10.40
C GLN A 53 -6.56 11.72 -10.07
N GLN A 54 -7.09 12.92 -9.85
CA GLN A 54 -6.29 14.08 -9.44
C GLN A 54 -5.59 13.84 -8.09
N VAL A 55 -6.27 13.22 -7.12
CA VAL A 55 -5.69 12.92 -5.80
C VAL A 55 -4.57 11.89 -5.94
N VAL A 56 -4.77 10.87 -6.77
CA VAL A 56 -3.74 9.87 -7.08
C VAL A 56 -2.51 10.54 -7.72
N ASN A 57 -2.73 11.37 -8.74
CA ASN A 57 -1.65 12.10 -9.41
C ASN A 57 -0.88 13.01 -8.43
N GLU A 58 -1.60 13.71 -7.54
CA GLU A 58 -1.00 14.56 -6.53
C GLU A 58 -0.18 13.76 -5.51
N ALA A 59 -0.64 12.56 -5.10
CA ALA A 59 0.12 11.68 -4.23
C ALA A 59 1.45 11.22 -4.86
N PHE A 60 1.43 10.86 -6.15
CA PHE A 60 2.65 10.55 -6.89
C PHE A 60 3.58 11.76 -7.03
N GLN A 61 3.03 12.97 -7.23
CA GLN A 61 3.84 14.20 -7.27
C GLN A 61 4.49 14.50 -5.91
N TRP A 62 3.78 14.34 -4.81
CA TRP A 62 4.34 14.50 -3.47
C TRP A 62 5.40 13.46 -3.15
N SER A 63 5.15 12.20 -3.51
CA SER A 63 6.12 11.11 -3.40
C SER A 63 7.41 11.45 -4.17
N ALA A 64 7.30 11.85 -5.44
CA ALA A 64 8.43 12.24 -6.26
C ALA A 64 9.21 13.44 -5.67
N LYS A 65 8.51 14.47 -5.18
CA LYS A 65 9.13 15.62 -4.49
C LYS A 65 9.90 15.19 -3.26
N PHE A 66 9.33 14.33 -2.42
CA PHE A 66 9.99 13.81 -1.22
C PHE A 66 11.28 13.07 -1.57
N PHE A 67 11.25 12.14 -2.52
CA PHE A 67 12.41 11.32 -2.86
C PHE A 67 13.51 12.10 -3.62
N ALA A 68 13.14 13.20 -4.28
CA ALA A 68 14.08 14.14 -4.90
C ALA A 68 14.81 15.05 -3.90
N LEU A 69 14.40 15.08 -2.62
CA LEU A 69 15.09 15.87 -1.60
C LEU A 69 16.53 15.36 -1.36
N PRO A 70 17.46 16.25 -0.96
CA PRO A 70 18.79 15.82 -0.54
C PRO A 70 18.72 14.76 0.56
N GLN A 71 19.65 13.80 0.52
CA GLN A 71 19.68 12.68 1.47
C GLN A 71 19.65 13.16 2.94
N ALA A 72 20.41 14.21 3.26
CA ALA A 72 20.44 14.81 4.59
C ALA A 72 19.09 15.37 5.07
N ILE A 73 18.19 15.76 4.16
CA ILE A 73 16.83 16.18 4.50
C ILE A 73 15.95 14.96 4.75
N LYS A 74 15.99 13.95 3.84
CA LYS A 74 15.22 12.71 4.02
C LYS A 74 15.55 12.00 5.34
N ASP A 75 16.82 12.01 5.74
CA ASP A 75 17.28 11.43 7.01
C ASP A 75 16.78 12.17 8.27
N LYS A 76 16.15 13.35 8.16
CA LYS A 76 15.50 14.02 9.29
C LYS A 76 14.22 13.32 9.75
N ALA A 77 13.67 12.42 8.93
CA ALA A 77 12.49 11.63 9.25
C ALA A 77 12.82 10.12 9.24
N PRO A 78 13.74 9.62 10.07
CA PRO A 78 14.28 8.27 9.92
C PRO A 78 13.27 7.18 10.29
N HIS A 79 13.30 6.06 9.57
CA HIS A 79 12.60 4.85 9.98
C HIS A 79 13.24 4.27 11.25
N PRO A 80 12.47 4.00 12.33
CA PRO A 80 13.00 3.44 13.57
C PRO A 80 13.60 2.04 13.35
N PRO A 81 14.61 1.63 14.14
CA PRO A 81 15.21 0.31 14.01
C PRO A 81 14.29 -0.84 14.50
N TYR A 82 13.16 -0.51 15.13
CA TYR A 82 12.24 -1.48 15.71
C TYR A 82 11.27 -1.99 14.64
N GLY A 83 11.25 -3.30 14.39
CA GLY A 83 10.41 -3.93 13.36
C GLY A 83 8.89 -3.91 13.61
N TRP A 84 8.41 -3.19 14.64
CA TRP A 84 6.99 -2.95 14.89
C TRP A 84 6.60 -1.48 14.69
N TRP A 85 7.56 -0.58 14.46
CA TRP A 85 7.33 0.85 14.27
C TRP A 85 7.62 1.24 12.82
N HIS A 86 6.64 0.98 11.95
CA HIS A 86 6.70 1.19 10.50
C HIS A 86 6.33 2.63 10.11
N ARG A 87 7.22 3.58 10.39
CA ARG A 87 7.04 5.03 10.16
C ARG A 87 8.33 5.65 9.68
N GLY A 88 8.25 6.70 8.87
CA GLY A 88 9.42 7.46 8.42
C GLY A 88 10.12 6.84 7.21
N TYR A 89 11.32 7.33 6.93
CA TYR A 89 12.12 7.08 5.74
C TYR A 89 13.11 5.95 5.92
N SER A 90 13.09 5.00 4.98
CA SER A 90 14.11 3.97 4.82
C SER A 90 14.83 4.15 3.49
N GLY A 91 16.14 4.40 3.55
CA GLY A 91 16.94 4.59 2.35
C GLY A 91 17.30 3.29 1.63
N ILE A 92 17.87 3.43 0.43
CA ILE A 92 18.28 2.32 -0.43
C ILE A 92 19.16 1.31 0.32
N GLY A 93 18.81 0.03 0.25
CA GLY A 93 19.52 -1.06 0.90
C GLY A 93 19.37 -1.14 2.42
N ARG A 94 18.61 -0.24 3.06
CA ARG A 94 18.32 -0.30 4.51
C ARG A 94 17.11 -1.18 4.85
N GLU A 95 16.11 -1.26 3.96
CA GLU A 95 14.92 -2.07 4.18
C GLU A 95 15.16 -3.54 3.76
N LYS A 96 15.57 -4.39 4.71
CA LYS A 96 15.22 -5.82 4.67
C LYS A 96 14.41 -6.14 5.92
N VAL A 97 13.09 -6.23 5.74
CA VAL A 97 12.20 -6.84 6.73
C VAL A 97 12.57 -8.32 6.79
N VAL A 98 13.48 -8.69 7.69
CA VAL A 98 13.63 -10.09 8.10
C VAL A 98 12.50 -10.39 9.07
N GLN A 99 11.29 -10.54 8.55
CA GLN A 99 10.24 -11.22 9.28
C GLN A 99 10.76 -12.64 9.55
N MET A 100 11.08 -12.91 10.82
CA MET A 100 11.32 -14.24 11.37
C MET A 100 12.61 -14.97 10.96
N VAL A 101 13.75 -14.28 10.81
CA VAL A 101 15.06 -14.94 10.74
C VAL A 101 15.94 -14.45 11.89
N PHE A 102 16.19 -15.33 12.88
CA PHE A 102 17.02 -15.03 14.05
C PHE A 102 18.48 -15.51 13.91
N ASP A 103 18.84 -16.11 12.77
CA ASP A 103 20.21 -16.53 12.48
C ASP A 103 20.98 -15.44 11.72
N GLN A 104 22.03 -14.94 12.36
CA GLN A 104 22.92 -13.89 11.84
C GLN A 104 23.66 -14.31 10.57
N ALA A 105 23.95 -15.60 10.37
CA ALA A 105 24.63 -16.10 9.17
C ALA A 105 23.68 -16.11 7.96
N SER A 106 22.45 -16.58 8.14
CA SER A 106 21.39 -16.58 7.12
C SER A 106 20.99 -15.15 6.67
N ILE A 107 21.02 -14.17 7.58
CA ILE A 107 20.77 -12.76 7.26
C ILE A 107 21.85 -12.18 6.32
N GLY A 108 23.11 -12.61 6.46
CA GLY A 108 24.21 -12.15 5.61
C GLY A 108 24.09 -12.63 4.16
N GLU A 109 23.67 -13.88 3.95
CA GLU A 109 23.45 -14.47 2.63
C GLU A 109 22.27 -13.82 1.90
N LEU A 110 21.14 -13.61 2.59
CA LEU A 110 19.97 -12.92 2.01
C LEU A 110 20.27 -11.46 1.65
N ARG A 111 21.28 -10.82 2.24
CA ARG A 111 21.69 -9.43 1.97
C ARG A 111 22.55 -9.25 0.71
N LYS A 112 22.93 -10.32 0.01
CA LYS A 112 23.87 -10.26 -1.13
C LYS A 112 23.35 -9.45 -2.33
N ILE A 113 22.03 -9.36 -2.52
CA ILE A 113 21.41 -8.46 -3.50
C ILE A 113 20.39 -7.59 -2.75
N PRO A 114 20.71 -6.33 -2.42
CA PRO A 114 19.76 -5.43 -1.78
C PRO A 114 18.67 -5.00 -2.78
N ASP A 115 17.42 -4.91 -2.33
CA ASP A 115 16.37 -4.24 -3.10
C ASP A 115 16.80 -2.80 -3.35
N PHE A 116 16.86 -2.40 -4.62
CA PHE A 116 17.22 -1.04 -4.99
C PHE A 116 15.98 -0.14 -4.93
N LYS A 117 15.52 0.11 -3.72
CA LYS A 117 14.35 0.94 -3.42
C LYS A 117 14.56 1.73 -2.15
N GLU A 118 13.91 2.88 -2.08
CA GLU A 118 13.74 3.67 -0.86
C GLU A 118 12.23 3.82 -0.58
N SER A 119 11.90 4.01 0.69
CA SER A 119 10.51 4.08 1.15
C SER A 119 10.29 5.16 2.20
N PHE A 120 9.06 5.66 2.27
CA PHE A 120 8.57 6.50 3.36
C PHE A 120 7.22 5.97 3.82
N GLU A 121 7.07 5.78 5.13
CA GLU A 121 5.89 5.13 5.72
C GLU A 121 5.17 6.05 6.70
N LEU A 122 3.85 5.99 6.69
CA LEU A 122 2.99 6.68 7.65
C LEU A 122 1.75 5.82 7.96
N GLY A 123 1.18 6.01 9.14
CA GLY A 123 -0.11 5.48 9.54
C GLY A 123 -1.05 6.61 9.96
N ARG A 124 -2.04 6.29 10.79
CA ARG A 124 -2.94 7.28 11.38
C ARG A 124 -2.21 8.24 12.33
N GLU A 125 -2.64 9.49 12.36
CA GLU A 125 -2.00 10.56 13.15
C GLU A 125 -2.18 10.43 14.66
N ASP A 126 -3.29 9.83 15.10
CA ASP A 126 -3.68 9.72 16.49
C ASP A 126 -3.14 8.44 17.16
N ASP A 127 -2.14 7.79 16.55
CA ASP A 127 -1.46 6.65 17.18
C ASP A 127 -0.34 7.11 18.12
N GLU A 128 -0.65 7.12 19.42
CA GLU A 128 0.31 7.46 20.48
C GLU A 128 1.46 6.45 20.60
N LYS A 129 1.30 5.20 20.12
CA LYS A 129 2.33 4.16 20.22
C LYS A 129 3.33 4.23 19.08
N THR A 130 2.85 4.50 17.87
CA THR A 130 3.67 4.59 16.65
C THR A 130 3.38 5.89 15.89
N ALA A 131 3.72 7.01 16.52
CA ALA A 131 3.57 8.33 15.93
C ALA A 131 4.29 8.41 14.57
N ASN A 132 3.65 9.09 13.61
CA ASN A 132 4.25 9.39 12.32
C ASN A 132 5.51 10.25 12.50
N ILE A 133 6.54 9.95 11.72
CA ILE A 133 7.81 10.69 11.73
C ILE A 133 7.85 11.54 10.46
N TRP A 134 7.43 12.78 10.58
CA TRP A 134 7.36 13.74 9.47
C TRP A 134 8.65 14.53 9.32
N LEU A 135 8.91 15.01 8.09
CA LEU A 135 9.87 16.09 7.89
C LEU A 135 9.38 17.37 8.58
N PRO A 136 10.28 18.26 9.00
CA PRO A 136 9.93 19.62 9.36
C PRO A 136 9.10 20.29 8.24
N GLU A 137 8.07 21.05 8.61
CA GLU A 137 7.17 21.68 7.64
C GLU A 137 7.91 22.58 6.64
N ASP A 138 8.97 23.27 7.08
CA ASP A 138 9.78 24.14 6.23
C ASP A 138 10.59 23.38 5.15
N ASP A 139 10.91 22.10 5.38
CA ASP A 139 11.66 21.29 4.42
C ASP A 139 10.77 20.77 3.28
N LEU A 140 9.48 20.52 3.54
CA LEU A 140 8.52 20.08 2.53
C LEU A 140 7.07 20.53 2.89
N PRO A 141 6.74 21.81 2.71
CA PRO A 141 5.45 22.36 3.16
C PRO A 141 4.25 21.69 2.49
N GLY A 142 3.22 21.35 3.27
CA GLY A 142 1.98 20.75 2.79
C GLY A 142 2.00 19.22 2.65
N PHE A 143 3.16 18.56 2.73
CA PHE A 143 3.29 17.11 2.58
C PHE A 143 2.50 16.34 3.63
N ARG A 144 2.68 16.68 4.92
CA ARG A 144 1.95 16.07 6.03
C ARG A 144 0.44 16.27 5.89
N GLN A 145 0.01 17.49 5.57
CA GLN A 145 -1.40 17.82 5.43
C GLN A 145 -2.05 17.01 4.30
N PHE A 146 -1.38 16.89 3.14
CA PHE A 146 -1.87 16.10 2.02
C PHE A 146 -2.00 14.62 2.39
N PHE A 147 -0.94 14.01 2.93
CA PHE A 147 -0.95 12.57 3.22
C PHE A 147 -1.91 12.19 4.34
N ASN A 148 -2.17 13.07 5.31
CA ASN A 148 -3.24 12.84 6.29
C ASN A 148 -4.63 12.80 5.64
N LYS A 149 -4.90 13.68 4.65
CA LYS A 149 -6.16 13.63 3.89
C LYS A 149 -6.22 12.40 2.96
N PHE A 150 -5.10 12.04 2.36
CA PHE A 150 -5.00 10.86 1.50
C PHE A 150 -5.24 9.57 2.29
N TYR A 151 -4.70 9.47 3.50
CA TYR A 151 -4.93 8.37 4.43
C TYR A 151 -6.41 8.15 4.71
N GLU A 152 -7.14 9.21 5.03
CA GLU A 152 -8.58 9.16 5.30
C GLU A 152 -9.40 8.74 4.07
N GLN A 153 -9.01 9.17 2.87
CA GLN A 153 -9.63 8.71 1.62
C GLN A 153 -9.36 7.22 1.36
N GLY A 154 -8.13 6.75 1.63
CA GLY A 154 -7.77 5.33 1.54
C GLY A 154 -8.59 4.48 2.51
N TYR A 155 -8.74 4.94 3.76
CA TYR A 155 -9.57 4.26 4.76
C TYR A 155 -11.06 4.22 4.36
N ALA A 156 -11.60 5.31 3.79
CA ALA A 156 -12.97 5.31 3.28
C ALA A 156 -13.17 4.25 2.18
N LEU A 157 -12.22 4.14 1.24
CA LEU A 157 -12.24 3.10 0.21
C LEU A 157 -12.10 1.69 0.79
N GLU A 158 -11.23 1.50 1.78
CA GLU A 158 -11.10 0.22 2.48
C GLU A 158 -12.43 -0.25 3.07
N LEU A 159 -13.18 0.63 3.76
CA LEU A 159 -14.47 0.29 4.33
C LEU A 159 -15.47 -0.16 3.25
N GLU A 160 -15.45 0.47 2.07
CA GLU A 160 -16.28 0.04 0.95
C GLU A 160 -15.86 -1.30 0.36
N LEU A 161 -14.55 -1.56 0.28
CA LEU A 161 -14.03 -2.86 -0.15
C LEU A 161 -14.42 -3.96 0.84
N LEU A 162 -14.29 -3.71 2.15
CA LEU A 162 -14.73 -4.63 3.20
C LEU A 162 -16.24 -4.88 3.14
N ARG A 163 -17.04 -3.86 2.88
CA ARG A 163 -18.48 -4.00 2.63
C ARG A 163 -18.76 -4.92 1.44
N ALA A 164 -18.07 -4.74 0.32
CA ALA A 164 -18.21 -5.60 -0.86
C ALA A 164 -17.83 -7.06 -0.57
N ILE A 165 -16.73 -7.29 0.15
CA ILE A 165 -16.30 -8.63 0.57
C ILE A 165 -17.37 -9.29 1.46
N ALA A 166 -17.87 -8.58 2.48
CA ALA A 166 -18.90 -9.08 3.38
C ALA A 166 -20.17 -9.51 2.62
N ILE A 167 -20.67 -8.65 1.72
CA ILE A 167 -21.82 -8.95 0.86
C ILE A 167 -21.55 -10.18 -0.01
N GLY A 168 -20.38 -10.26 -0.65
CA GLY A 168 -19.99 -11.39 -1.50
C GLY A 168 -19.90 -12.72 -0.74
N MET A 169 -19.56 -12.68 0.54
CA MET A 169 -19.54 -13.84 1.44
C MET A 169 -20.92 -14.20 2.01
N GLY A 170 -21.95 -13.38 1.76
CA GLY A 170 -23.28 -13.55 2.34
C GLY A 170 -23.38 -13.14 3.81
N PHE A 171 -22.45 -12.33 4.29
CA PHE A 171 -22.51 -11.72 5.62
C PHE A 171 -23.28 -10.40 5.60
N ASP A 172 -23.58 -9.89 6.80
CA ASP A 172 -24.05 -8.52 6.95
C ASP A 172 -23.01 -7.54 6.35
N GLU A 173 -23.45 -6.51 5.63
CA GLU A 173 -22.58 -5.56 4.93
C GLU A 173 -21.61 -4.83 5.89
N LYS A 174 -21.95 -4.85 7.17
CA LYS A 174 -21.26 -4.27 8.33
C LYS A 174 -20.58 -5.35 9.18
N TYR A 175 -20.31 -6.53 8.64
CA TYR A 175 -19.63 -7.55 9.42
C TYR A 175 -18.13 -7.24 9.59
N LEU A 176 -17.44 -6.94 8.48
CA LEU A 176 -15.98 -6.80 8.47
C LEU A 176 -15.50 -5.45 9.01
N TRP A 177 -16.24 -4.36 8.74
CA TRP A 177 -15.87 -3.00 9.14
C TRP A 177 -15.67 -2.80 10.67
N GLU A 178 -16.28 -3.65 11.51
CA GLU A 178 -16.27 -3.58 12.98
C GLU A 178 -14.87 -3.87 13.53
N TYR A 179 -14.12 -4.67 12.79
CA TYR A 179 -12.74 -5.04 13.09
C TYR A 179 -11.71 -4.00 12.61
N HIS A 180 -12.12 -3.01 11.82
CA HIS A 180 -11.24 -2.01 11.19
C HIS A 180 -11.41 -0.59 11.74
N THR A 181 -12.19 -0.43 12.82
CA THR A 181 -12.54 0.88 13.42
C THR A 181 -11.36 1.74 13.87
N LYS A 182 -10.22 1.13 14.19
CA LYS A 182 -9.01 1.85 14.63
C LYS A 182 -8.22 2.48 13.48
N LYS A 183 -8.49 2.08 12.22
CA LYS A 183 -7.72 2.51 11.04
C LYS A 183 -6.22 2.20 11.17
N ASP A 184 -5.85 0.99 11.61
CA ASP A 184 -4.45 0.61 11.80
C ASP A 184 -3.77 0.23 10.45
N ASN A 185 -3.93 1.09 9.44
CA ASN A 185 -3.36 0.95 8.12
C ASN A 185 -1.99 1.59 8.01
N GLN A 186 -1.37 1.37 6.86
CA GLN A 186 -0.11 1.98 6.51
C GLN A 186 -0.14 2.46 5.07
N VAL A 187 0.23 3.72 4.85
CA VAL A 187 0.58 4.24 3.54
C VAL A 187 2.10 4.12 3.41
N ARG A 188 2.53 3.43 2.36
CA ARG A 188 3.95 3.24 2.03
C ARG A 188 4.22 3.85 0.66
N LEU A 189 5.01 4.93 0.65
CA LEU A 189 5.55 5.50 -0.57
C LEU A 189 6.79 4.71 -0.95
N LEU A 190 6.87 4.31 -2.22
CA LEU A 190 7.99 3.54 -2.76
C LEU A 190 8.59 4.28 -3.95
N HIS A 191 9.91 4.40 -3.96
CA HIS A 191 10.67 4.87 -5.09
C HIS A 191 11.75 3.86 -5.43
N TYR A 192 11.77 3.49 -6.71
CA TYR A 192 12.78 2.61 -7.30
C TYR A 192 13.64 3.49 -8.19
N PRO A 193 14.83 3.94 -7.72
CA PRO A 193 15.68 4.79 -8.52
C PRO A 193 16.18 4.03 -9.77
N PRO A 194 16.54 4.75 -10.85
CA PRO A 194 17.13 4.14 -12.03
C PRO A 194 18.36 3.30 -11.67
N VAL A 195 18.43 2.09 -12.25
CA VAL A 195 19.55 1.16 -12.11
C VAL A 195 20.13 0.87 -13.48
N GLU A 196 21.45 0.71 -13.53
CA GLU A 196 22.13 0.19 -14.73
C GLU A 196 21.64 -1.23 -15.00
N GLU A 197 21.32 -1.53 -16.27
CA GLU A 197 20.75 -2.82 -16.68
C GLU A 197 21.64 -4.01 -16.29
N GLU A 198 22.96 -3.81 -16.31
CA GLU A 198 23.96 -4.81 -15.93
C GLU A 198 23.78 -5.32 -14.49
N LEU A 199 23.27 -4.48 -13.58
CA LEU A 199 22.99 -4.84 -12.19
C LEU A 199 21.76 -5.74 -12.04
N LEU A 200 20.84 -5.73 -13.01
CA LEU A 200 19.63 -6.56 -13.01
C LEU A 200 19.86 -7.96 -13.60
N ARG A 201 20.89 -8.11 -14.44
CA ARG A 201 21.20 -9.37 -15.15
C ARG A 201 21.84 -10.46 -14.27
N GLY A 202 22.37 -10.09 -13.11
CA GLY A 202 23.03 -11.01 -12.16
C GLY A 202 22.15 -11.56 -11.05
N GLY A 203 20.82 -11.39 -11.15
CA GLY A 203 19.82 -11.83 -10.16
C GLY A 203 19.78 -13.34 -9.96
#